data_AF-A0A535X204-F1
#
_entry.id   AF-A0A535X204-F1
#
_cell.length_a   1.000
_cell.length_b   1.000
_cell.length_c   1.000
_cell.angle_alpha   90.00
_cell.angle_beta   90.00
_cell.angle_gamma   90.00
#
_symmetry.space_group_name_H-M   'P 1'
#
loop_
_entity.id
_entity.type
_entity.pdbx_description
1 polymer ?
#
loop_
_entity_poly.entity_id
_entity_poly.type
_entity_poly.pdbx_seq_one_letter_code
_entity_poly.pdbx_strand_id
1 'polypeptide(L)'
;MTIDLRRAPAPPAAGGRVPPHNLEAEASVLGSLMLDRNAVVRVADFLRPEDFYLDHHAQVYRAALNLYDRADPIDLLTLAAELEKMRVLERIGGQAFLAELESGVPTAANVEYYGHLVEEAGTKRKLISAGGRITALGFDESTPANQALDTAEGVIFNIAEGRITQDFVALKDILKTTWDQIEQIHKDQSVISGVPSGFNDLDAKTGGFQKSDLIIIAARPGVGKCVIWSTLVDDPETGERLSIEEFVKRKRPSVFGLSPHGRIERRQIGAWVDSGVRPCFAVTTQTGRRVEVTGHHPFLTVSGWQPLHDLVTGDAIAVPRRLLLFGKESLPAPLARLLGYFVGDGGLSGNAPEFTNIDAEIVADFKNAVASQFPTCHVRQHGPHYVVSGFHKLLGSYSWQPNPVIRWLREFNLWGKKSEAKRFPDAAWRWDKETLREFIRGLMSCDGSIFSTQKGRPRVEFSVASEGLAKDVHHAFVRFGIVARLYRKSERCWRVQVADSESVATYQREIGWIGEKAARFQPDLAVFRRNTGHLPVVVWKMVGQAAAVQG
;
A
#
# COMPACT_ATOMS: atom_id res chain seq x y z
N MET A 1 -20.80 38.54 -51.78
CA MET A 1 -19.84 37.59 -52.38
C MET A 1 -20.49 36.21 -52.39
N THR A 2 -20.96 35.76 -53.53
CA THR A 2 -21.58 34.44 -53.72
C THR A 2 -20.46 33.40 -53.81
N ILE A 3 -20.30 32.55 -52.79
CA ILE A 3 -19.32 31.46 -52.82
C ILE A 3 -19.91 30.34 -53.67
N ASP A 4 -19.35 30.16 -54.85
CA ASP A 4 -19.62 29.02 -55.74
C ASP A 4 -19.13 27.71 -55.08
N LEU A 5 -20.07 26.83 -54.75
CA LEU A 5 -19.81 25.54 -54.08
C LEU A 5 -19.36 24.44 -55.06
N ARG A 6 -19.35 24.70 -56.38
CA ARG A 6 -18.82 23.77 -57.38
C ARG A 6 -17.29 23.75 -57.38
N ARG A 7 -16.66 24.74 -56.76
CA ARG A 7 -15.21 24.82 -56.67
C ARG A 7 -14.73 23.84 -55.61
N ALA A 8 -13.98 22.81 -56.03
CA ALA A 8 -13.30 21.92 -55.10
C ALA A 8 -12.53 22.73 -54.05
N PRO A 9 -12.48 22.28 -52.77
CA PRO A 9 -11.74 22.98 -51.74
C PRO A 9 -10.31 23.27 -52.22
N ALA A 10 -9.82 24.49 -52.00
CA ALA A 10 -8.50 24.92 -52.46
C ALA A 10 -7.41 23.94 -51.96
N PRO A 11 -6.47 23.48 -52.81
CA PRO A 11 -5.40 22.62 -52.35
C PRO A 11 -4.43 23.49 -51.56
N PRO A 12 -4.13 23.16 -50.30
CA PRO A 12 -2.73 22.87 -50.01
C PRO A 12 -2.49 21.87 -48.87
N ALA A 13 -1.52 20.96 -49.06
CA ALA A 13 -0.33 20.82 -48.21
C ALA A 13 0.52 19.61 -48.64
N ALA A 14 1.85 19.84 -48.74
CA ALA A 14 2.95 18.88 -48.88
C ALA A 14 2.89 17.87 -50.06
N GLY A 15 3.53 18.23 -51.18
CA GLY A 15 4.06 17.24 -52.14
C GLY A 15 3.26 16.96 -53.41
N GLY A 16 2.26 17.77 -53.77
CA GLY A 16 1.56 17.67 -55.06
C GLY A 16 0.59 16.47 -55.20
N ARG A 17 0.23 15.82 -54.09
CA ARG A 17 -0.78 14.74 -54.07
C ARG A 17 -2.17 15.29 -53.77
N VAL A 18 -3.17 14.80 -54.51
CA VAL A 18 -4.59 15.14 -54.28
C VAL A 18 -5.12 14.27 -53.12
N PRO A 19 -5.92 14.82 -52.19
CA PRO A 19 -6.54 14.03 -51.12
C PRO A 19 -7.36 12.85 -51.67
N PRO A 20 -7.40 11.69 -51.00
CA PRO A 20 -8.19 10.54 -51.43
C PRO A 20 -9.68 10.89 -51.59
N HIS A 21 -10.26 10.56 -52.74
CA HIS A 21 -11.65 10.81 -53.10
C HIS A 21 -12.12 9.79 -54.14
N ASN A 22 -13.44 9.62 -54.25
CA ASN A 22 -14.07 8.84 -55.33
C ASN A 22 -15.39 9.52 -55.72
N LEU A 23 -15.34 10.39 -56.73
CA LEU A 23 -16.49 11.20 -57.12
C LEU A 23 -17.63 10.36 -57.70
N GLU A 24 -17.30 9.26 -58.38
CA GLU A 24 -18.28 8.33 -58.94
C GLU A 24 -19.06 7.60 -57.83
N ALA A 25 -18.37 7.19 -56.75
CA ALA A 25 -19.01 6.59 -55.59
C ALA A 25 -19.91 7.61 -54.86
N GLU A 26 -19.45 8.85 -54.69
CA GLU A 26 -20.26 9.92 -54.09
C GLU A 26 -21.55 10.18 -54.88
N ALA A 27 -21.43 10.33 -56.20
CA ALA A 27 -22.60 10.53 -57.07
C ALA A 27 -23.53 9.31 -57.04
N SER A 28 -22.97 8.10 -57.06
CA SER A 28 -23.73 6.85 -57.00
C SER A 28 -24.51 6.69 -55.70
N VAL A 29 -23.95 7.09 -54.55
CA VAL A 29 -24.67 7.10 -53.27
C VAL A 29 -25.84 8.07 -53.35
N LEU A 30 -25.59 9.33 -53.71
CA LEU A 30 -26.64 10.36 -53.74
C LEU A 30 -27.78 10.03 -54.69
N GLY A 31 -27.48 9.53 -55.89
CA GLY A 31 -28.53 9.11 -56.81
C GLY A 31 -29.27 7.85 -56.35
N SER A 32 -28.59 6.92 -55.67
CA SER A 32 -29.26 5.73 -55.09
C SER A 32 -30.29 6.13 -54.02
N LEU A 33 -30.03 7.19 -53.26
CA LEU A 33 -30.97 7.72 -52.26
C LEU A 33 -32.25 8.28 -52.89
N MET A 34 -32.19 8.76 -54.13
CA MET A 34 -33.35 9.27 -54.89
C MET A 34 -34.15 8.14 -55.56
N LEU A 35 -33.48 7.04 -55.92
CA LEU A 35 -34.09 5.90 -56.62
C LEU A 35 -34.74 4.88 -55.68
N ASP A 36 -34.12 4.61 -54.53
CA ASP A 36 -34.61 3.63 -53.53
C ASP A 36 -34.82 4.31 -52.17
N ARG A 37 -36.08 4.36 -51.73
CA ARG A 37 -36.49 4.94 -50.45
C ARG A 37 -35.81 4.29 -49.24
N ASN A 38 -35.39 3.03 -49.35
CA ASN A 38 -34.70 2.29 -48.28
C ASN A 38 -33.19 2.41 -48.35
N ALA A 39 -32.62 3.03 -49.39
CA ALA A 39 -31.17 3.16 -49.54
C ALA A 39 -30.54 3.97 -48.40
N VAL A 40 -31.24 5.00 -47.90
CA VAL A 40 -30.76 5.83 -46.79
C VAL A 40 -30.54 5.02 -45.51
N VAL A 41 -31.42 4.06 -45.22
CA VAL A 41 -31.33 3.21 -44.02
C VAL A 41 -30.05 2.38 -44.04
N ARG A 42 -29.60 1.95 -45.22
CA ARG A 42 -28.39 1.11 -45.36
C ARG A 42 -27.09 1.89 -45.19
N VAL A 43 -27.11 3.22 -45.30
CA VAL A 43 -25.89 4.04 -45.25
C VAL A 43 -25.86 5.06 -44.11
N ALA A 44 -27.01 5.44 -43.55
CA ALA A 44 -27.10 6.43 -42.48
C ALA A 44 -26.33 6.04 -41.22
N ASP A 45 -26.19 4.73 -40.95
CA ASP A 45 -25.51 4.25 -39.75
C ASP A 45 -24.02 4.61 -39.73
N PHE A 46 -23.34 4.48 -40.87
CA PHE A 46 -21.88 4.65 -40.95
C PHE A 46 -21.42 5.88 -41.74
N LEU A 47 -22.18 6.36 -42.73
CA LEU A 47 -21.76 7.47 -43.57
C LEU A 47 -22.16 8.82 -42.97
N ARG A 48 -21.27 9.82 -43.03
CA ARG A 48 -21.54 11.19 -42.56
C ARG A 48 -21.36 12.20 -43.70
N PRO A 49 -22.03 13.38 -43.65
CA PRO A 49 -21.84 14.43 -44.65
C PRO A 49 -20.36 14.84 -44.83
N GLU A 50 -19.57 14.79 -43.76
CA GLU A 50 -18.15 15.16 -43.76
C GLU A 50 -17.25 14.15 -44.50
N ASP A 51 -17.78 12.96 -44.84
CA ASP A 51 -17.08 11.93 -45.61
C ASP A 51 -17.14 12.18 -47.12
N PHE A 52 -17.94 13.14 -47.58
CA PHE A 52 -17.94 13.58 -48.98
C PHE A 52 -16.79 14.55 -49.24
N TYR A 53 -16.10 14.40 -50.38
CA TYR A 53 -15.01 15.29 -50.78
C TYR A 53 -15.52 16.62 -51.32
N LEU A 54 -16.62 16.58 -52.08
CA LEU A 54 -17.26 17.77 -52.63
C LEU A 54 -18.30 18.31 -51.65
N ASP A 55 -18.16 19.58 -51.25
CA ASP A 55 -19.09 20.20 -50.30
C ASP A 55 -20.54 20.18 -50.81
N HIS A 56 -20.76 20.38 -52.11
CA HIS A 56 -22.10 20.31 -52.67
C HIS A 56 -22.71 18.90 -52.55
N HIS A 57 -21.93 17.81 -52.67
CA HIS A 57 -22.40 16.46 -52.38
C HIS A 57 -22.73 16.28 -50.89
N ALA A 58 -21.88 16.81 -49.99
CA ALA A 58 -22.13 16.80 -48.55
C ALA A 58 -23.45 17.50 -48.20
N GLN A 59 -23.78 18.63 -48.85
CA GLN A 59 -25.05 19.33 -48.64
C GLN A 59 -26.25 18.51 -49.10
N VAL A 60 -26.15 17.81 -50.24
CA VAL A 60 -27.22 16.90 -50.71
C VAL A 60 -27.44 15.77 -49.72
N TYR A 61 -26.37 15.12 -49.23
CA TYR A 61 -26.49 14.06 -48.23
C TYR A 61 -27.08 14.59 -46.91
N ARG A 62 -26.69 15.78 -46.47
CA ARG A 62 -27.27 16.43 -45.28
C ARG A 62 -28.77 16.70 -45.43
N ALA A 63 -29.20 17.14 -46.62
CA ALA A 63 -30.63 17.30 -46.91
C ALA A 63 -31.37 15.94 -46.89
N ALA A 64 -30.74 14.88 -47.40
CA ALA A 64 -31.29 13.52 -47.35
C ALA A 64 -31.45 13.03 -45.89
N LEU A 65 -30.47 13.26 -45.03
CA LEU A 65 -30.56 12.94 -43.59
C LEU A 65 -31.66 13.75 -42.90
N ASN A 66 -31.81 15.05 -43.18
CA ASN A 66 -32.88 15.86 -42.60
C ASN A 66 -34.28 15.35 -42.98
N LEU A 67 -34.45 14.86 -44.22
CA LEU A 67 -35.70 14.24 -44.67
C LEU A 67 -35.91 12.89 -43.98
N TYR A 68 -34.85 12.09 -43.86
CA TYR A 68 -34.87 10.80 -43.17
C TYR A 68 -35.27 10.94 -41.69
N ASP A 69 -34.70 11.91 -40.97
CA ASP A 69 -35.01 12.19 -39.56
C ASP A 69 -36.49 12.56 -39.35
N ARG A 70 -37.13 13.15 -40.37
CA ARG A 70 -38.56 13.49 -40.36
C ARG A 70 -39.45 12.40 -40.96
N ALA A 71 -38.87 11.27 -41.37
CA ALA A 71 -39.53 10.18 -42.09
C ALA A 71 -40.21 10.61 -43.42
N ASP A 72 -39.71 11.68 -44.03
CA ASP A 72 -40.15 12.15 -45.34
C ASP A 72 -39.54 11.26 -46.46
N PRO A 73 -40.23 11.02 -47.59
CA PRO A 73 -39.61 10.34 -48.74
C PRO A 73 -38.44 11.16 -49.29
N ILE A 74 -37.38 10.47 -49.69
CA ILE A 74 -36.21 11.07 -50.33
C ILE A 74 -36.33 10.78 -51.83
N ASP A 75 -36.69 11.81 -52.58
CA ASP A 75 -36.77 11.82 -54.04
C ASP A 75 -36.29 13.19 -54.57
N LEU A 76 -36.17 13.34 -55.89
CA LEU A 76 -35.65 14.56 -56.50
C LEU A 76 -36.45 15.81 -56.05
N LEU A 77 -37.78 15.71 -55.94
CA LEU A 77 -38.63 16.83 -55.59
C LEU A 77 -38.48 17.21 -54.11
N THR A 78 -38.49 16.22 -53.21
CA THR A 78 -38.36 16.48 -51.77
C THR A 78 -36.96 16.97 -51.40
N LEU A 79 -35.91 16.42 -52.02
CA LEU A 79 -34.54 16.92 -51.84
C LEU A 79 -34.39 18.34 -52.36
N ALA A 80 -34.94 18.66 -53.54
CA ALA A 80 -34.89 20.02 -54.07
C ALA A 80 -35.57 21.02 -53.12
N ALA A 81 -36.76 20.68 -52.61
CA ALA A 81 -37.47 21.51 -51.64
C ALA A 81 -36.69 21.69 -50.33
N GLU A 82 -36.02 20.63 -49.84
CA GLU A 82 -35.21 20.72 -48.63
C GLU A 82 -33.95 21.56 -48.83
N LEU A 83 -33.27 21.41 -49.96
CA LEU A 83 -32.10 22.20 -50.33
C LEU A 83 -32.45 23.68 -50.56
N GLU A 84 -33.67 23.98 -51.00
CA GLU A 84 -34.20 25.34 -51.12
C GLU A 84 -34.46 25.95 -49.74
N LYS A 85 -35.07 25.20 -48.80
CA LYS A 85 -35.21 25.62 -47.40
C LYS A 85 -33.86 25.87 -46.74
N MET A 86 -32.86 25.05 -47.03
CA MET A 86 -31.47 25.23 -46.59
C MET A 86 -30.75 26.38 -47.30
N ARG A 87 -31.37 27.01 -48.31
CA ARG A 87 -30.83 28.11 -49.12
C ARG A 87 -29.51 27.76 -49.85
N VAL A 88 -29.36 26.50 -50.25
CA VAL A 88 -28.17 26.00 -50.96
C VAL A 88 -28.46 25.43 -52.34
N LEU A 89 -29.73 25.23 -52.72
CA LEU A 89 -30.13 24.64 -54.01
C LEU A 89 -29.47 25.31 -55.23
N GLU A 90 -29.53 26.64 -55.33
CA GLU A 90 -28.89 27.34 -56.46
C GLU A 90 -27.36 27.20 -56.45
N ARG A 91 -26.75 27.14 -55.25
CA ARG A 91 -25.29 27.06 -55.07
C ARG A 91 -24.72 25.72 -55.49
N ILE A 92 -25.48 24.63 -55.36
CA ILE A 92 -25.05 23.28 -55.75
C ILE A 92 -25.27 22.99 -57.24
N GLY A 93 -26.03 23.81 -57.97
CA GLY A 93 -26.34 23.59 -59.40
C GLY A 93 -27.82 23.52 -59.75
N GLY A 94 -28.72 23.72 -58.78
CA GLY A 94 -30.16 23.66 -58.97
C GLY A 94 -30.68 22.24 -59.19
N GLN A 95 -31.94 22.11 -59.58
CA GLN A 95 -32.59 20.81 -59.80
C GLN A 95 -31.93 20.00 -60.92
N ALA A 96 -31.33 20.65 -61.92
CA ALA A 96 -30.62 19.98 -63.01
C ALA A 96 -29.47 19.10 -62.51
N PHE A 97 -28.77 19.53 -61.45
CA PHE A 97 -27.69 18.75 -60.85
C PHE A 97 -28.21 17.49 -60.14
N LEU A 98 -29.34 17.58 -59.44
CA LEU A 98 -29.95 16.42 -58.80
C LEU A 98 -30.41 15.38 -59.84
N ALA A 99 -30.97 15.84 -60.96
CA ALA A 99 -31.34 14.97 -62.07
C ALA A 99 -30.12 14.27 -62.70
N GLU A 100 -28.98 14.96 -62.80
CA GLU A 100 -27.72 14.37 -63.27
C GLU A 100 -27.24 13.26 -62.32
N LEU A 101 -27.22 13.51 -61.01
CA LEU A 101 -26.87 12.52 -59.99
C LEU A 101 -27.79 11.29 -60.02
N GLU A 102 -29.10 11.50 -60.18
CA GLU A 102 -30.09 10.42 -60.29
C GLU A 102 -29.84 9.55 -61.53
N SER A 103 -29.56 10.19 -62.68
CA SER A 103 -29.31 9.49 -63.95
C SER A 103 -27.98 8.74 -64.02
N GLY A 104 -27.01 9.11 -63.18
CA GLY A 104 -25.65 8.56 -63.18
C GLY A 104 -25.51 7.21 -62.46
N VAL A 105 -26.56 6.71 -61.80
CA VAL A 105 -26.48 5.52 -60.94
C VAL A 105 -26.76 4.23 -61.71
N PRO A 106 -25.82 3.26 -61.75
CA PRO A 106 -26.05 1.98 -62.43
C PRO A 106 -27.10 1.10 -61.72
N THR A 107 -27.10 1.08 -60.39
CA THR A 107 -28.07 0.35 -59.56
C THR A 107 -28.08 0.86 -58.12
N ALA A 108 -29.26 1.06 -57.54
CA ALA A 108 -29.43 1.45 -56.14
C ALA A 108 -29.15 0.29 -55.15
N ALA A 109 -29.06 -0.96 -55.64
CA ALA A 109 -28.83 -2.14 -54.82
C ALA A 109 -27.44 -2.10 -54.14
N ASN A 110 -26.45 -1.48 -54.78
CA ASN A 110 -25.06 -1.45 -54.29
C ASN A 110 -24.72 -0.20 -53.48
N VAL A 111 -25.71 0.54 -52.99
CA VAL A 111 -25.51 1.80 -52.25
C VAL A 111 -24.58 1.64 -51.04
N GLU A 112 -24.64 0.50 -50.34
CA GLU A 112 -23.80 0.21 -49.17
C GLU A 112 -22.32 0.09 -49.57
N TYR A 113 -22.04 -0.60 -50.69
CA TYR A 113 -20.70 -0.71 -51.24
C TYR A 113 -20.13 0.67 -51.63
N TYR A 114 -20.91 1.48 -52.35
CA TYR A 114 -20.48 2.84 -52.70
C TYR A 114 -20.32 3.73 -51.46
N GLY A 115 -21.19 3.57 -50.46
CA GLY A 115 -21.10 4.24 -49.17
C GLY A 115 -19.76 3.96 -48.48
N HIS A 116 -19.34 2.69 -48.39
CA HIS A 116 -18.05 2.34 -47.78
C HIS A 116 -16.85 2.89 -48.55
N LEU A 117 -16.92 3.01 -49.88
CA LEU A 117 -15.85 3.66 -50.65
C LEU A 117 -15.72 5.15 -50.30
N VAL A 118 -16.83 5.84 -50.08
CA VAL A 118 -16.85 7.25 -49.65
C VAL A 118 -16.34 7.38 -48.21
N GLU A 119 -16.82 6.53 -47.30
CA GLU A 119 -16.40 6.46 -45.89
C GLU A 119 -14.88 6.20 -45.75
N GLU A 120 -14.34 5.24 -46.53
CA GLU A 120 -12.92 4.92 -46.51
C GLU A 120 -12.08 6.10 -46.99
N ALA A 121 -12.51 6.79 -48.05
CA ALA A 121 -11.85 8.00 -48.54
C ALA A 121 -11.93 9.13 -47.50
N GLY A 122 -13.09 9.34 -46.86
CA GLY A 122 -13.29 10.30 -45.77
C GLY A 122 -12.37 10.04 -44.58
N THR A 123 -12.25 8.77 -44.16
CA THR A 123 -11.36 8.33 -43.08
C THR A 123 -9.90 8.62 -43.41
N LYS A 124 -9.44 8.31 -44.64
CA LYS A 124 -8.08 8.65 -45.07
C LYS A 124 -7.82 10.16 -45.07
N ARG A 125 -8.81 10.99 -45.44
CA ARG A 125 -8.69 12.45 -45.35
C ARG A 125 -8.59 12.95 -43.90
N LYS A 126 -9.41 12.39 -42.98
CA LYS A 126 -9.33 12.67 -41.54
C LYS A 126 -7.93 12.32 -40.99
N LEU A 127 -7.36 11.19 -41.40
CA LEU A 127 -6.01 10.77 -41.03
C LEU A 127 -4.92 11.73 -41.56
N ILE A 128 -5.03 12.20 -42.81
CA ILE A 128 -4.11 13.19 -43.37
C ILE A 128 -4.16 14.50 -42.56
N SER A 129 -5.37 14.97 -42.24
CA SER A 129 -5.57 16.18 -41.42
C SER A 129 -5.00 16.02 -40.02
N ALA A 130 -5.21 14.87 -39.37
CA ALA A 130 -4.60 14.53 -38.10
C ALA A 130 -3.07 14.51 -38.16
N GLY A 131 -2.48 13.92 -39.20
CA GLY A 131 -1.03 13.94 -39.42
C GLY A 131 -0.47 15.36 -39.53
N GLY A 132 -1.17 16.26 -40.22
CA GLY A 132 -0.82 17.68 -40.28
C GLY A 132 -0.84 18.37 -38.93
N ARG A 133 -1.88 18.11 -38.11
CA ARG A 133 -2.00 18.65 -36.74
C ARG A 133 -0.89 18.11 -35.82
N ILE A 134 -0.62 16.81 -35.87
CA ILE A 134 0.45 16.17 -35.08
C ILE A 134 1.82 16.71 -35.49
N THR A 135 2.04 16.92 -36.79
CA THR A 135 3.27 17.55 -37.29
C THR A 135 3.42 18.97 -36.75
N ALA A 136 2.35 19.78 -36.76
CA ALA A 136 2.36 21.12 -36.20
C ALA A 136 2.67 21.14 -34.69
N LEU A 137 2.13 20.19 -33.92
CA LEU A 137 2.46 20.02 -32.50
C LEU A 137 3.94 19.72 -32.28
N GLY A 138 4.58 18.95 -33.17
CA GLY A 138 6.01 18.64 -33.08
C GLY A 138 6.94 19.85 -33.31
N PHE A 139 6.45 20.89 -34.00
CA PHE A 139 7.18 22.15 -34.19
C PHE A 139 6.83 23.22 -33.15
N ASP A 140 5.83 22.99 -32.30
CA ASP A 140 5.43 23.93 -31.26
C ASP A 140 6.32 23.80 -30.01
N GLU A 141 7.29 24.70 -29.88
CA GLU A 141 8.20 24.75 -28.73
C GLU A 141 7.53 25.17 -27.41
N SER A 142 6.30 25.70 -27.46
CA SER A 142 5.59 26.17 -26.26
C SER A 142 4.89 25.05 -25.48
N THR A 143 4.65 23.92 -26.12
CA THR A 143 3.93 22.78 -25.53
C THR A 143 4.91 21.72 -25.02
N PRO A 144 4.87 21.31 -23.73
CA PRO A 144 5.71 20.23 -23.22
C PRO A 144 5.48 18.91 -23.96
N ALA A 145 6.55 18.15 -24.22
CA ALA A 145 6.51 16.93 -25.02
C ALA A 145 5.43 15.90 -24.57
N ASN A 146 5.24 15.73 -23.26
CA ASN A 146 4.20 14.81 -22.74
C ASN A 146 2.78 15.28 -23.10
N GLN A 147 2.50 16.57 -23.02
CA GLN A 147 1.18 17.11 -23.39
C GLN A 147 0.95 17.04 -24.91
N ALA A 148 2.01 17.20 -25.71
CA ALA A 148 1.94 17.01 -27.16
C ALA A 148 1.65 15.55 -27.52
N LEU A 149 2.24 14.59 -26.81
CA LEU A 149 1.95 13.15 -26.96
C LEU A 149 0.51 12.82 -26.57
N ASP A 150 0.03 13.27 -25.40
CA ASP A 150 -1.34 13.06 -24.95
C ASP A 150 -2.36 13.63 -25.97
N THR A 151 -2.08 14.81 -26.52
CA THR A 151 -2.93 15.43 -27.54
C THR A 151 -2.91 14.65 -28.86
N ALA A 152 -1.75 14.13 -29.26
CA ALA A 152 -1.61 13.31 -30.46
C ALA A 152 -2.37 11.99 -30.33
N GLU A 153 -2.29 11.33 -29.16
CA GLU A 153 -3.06 10.12 -28.85
C GLU A 153 -4.56 10.38 -28.95
N GLY A 154 -5.06 11.47 -28.36
CA GLY A 154 -6.47 11.85 -28.44
C GLY A 154 -6.95 12.12 -29.88
N VAL A 155 -6.12 12.74 -30.72
CA VAL A 155 -6.45 12.99 -32.14
C VAL A 155 -6.58 11.68 -32.93
N ILE A 156 -5.70 10.71 -32.71
CA ILE A 156 -5.78 9.40 -33.37
C ILE A 156 -6.96 8.58 -32.83
N PHE A 157 -7.17 8.60 -31.51
CA PHE A 157 -8.27 7.87 -30.86
C PHE A 157 -9.65 8.29 -31.39
N ASN A 158 -9.89 9.60 -31.54
CA ASN A 158 -11.17 10.12 -32.06
C ASN A 158 -11.48 9.66 -33.51
N ILE A 159 -10.46 9.32 -34.31
CA ILE A 159 -10.66 8.76 -35.66
C ILE A 159 -11.09 7.28 -35.56
N ALA A 160 -10.59 6.54 -34.56
CA ALA A 160 -10.93 5.14 -34.35
C ALA A 160 -12.32 4.93 -33.72
N GLU A 161 -12.75 5.83 -32.83
CA GLU A 161 -14.03 5.71 -32.11
C GLU A 161 -15.26 5.94 -33.02
N GLY A 162 -15.12 6.77 -34.06
CA GLY A 162 -16.19 7.03 -35.04
C GLY A 162 -16.63 5.80 -35.86
N ARG A 163 -16.03 4.63 -35.63
CA ARG A 163 -16.28 3.35 -36.31
C ARG A 163 -17.15 2.38 -35.50
N ILE A 164 -17.54 2.72 -34.27
CA ILE A 164 -18.32 1.84 -33.40
C ILE A 164 -19.81 2.11 -33.64
N THR A 165 -20.40 1.45 -34.63
CA THR A 165 -21.85 1.23 -34.69
C THR A 165 -22.19 0.00 -33.85
N GLN A 166 -23.07 0.17 -32.86
CA GLN A 166 -23.58 -0.94 -32.05
C GLN A 166 -24.61 -1.72 -32.85
N ASP A 167 -24.31 -2.98 -33.19
CA ASP A 167 -25.30 -3.91 -33.74
C ASP A 167 -26.33 -4.26 -32.66
N PHE A 168 -27.62 -4.06 -32.96
CA PHE A 168 -28.71 -4.51 -32.10
C PHE A 168 -28.93 -6.02 -32.24
N VAL A 169 -28.85 -6.76 -31.14
CA VAL A 169 -29.15 -8.20 -31.08
C VAL A 169 -30.55 -8.41 -30.51
N ALA A 170 -31.33 -9.33 -31.09
CA ALA A 170 -32.67 -9.64 -30.60
C ALA A 170 -32.64 -10.28 -29.20
N LEU A 171 -33.47 -9.78 -28.27
CA LEU A 171 -33.49 -10.20 -26.85
C LEU A 171 -33.65 -11.72 -26.67
N LYS A 172 -34.42 -12.38 -27.55
CA LYS A 172 -34.64 -13.84 -27.52
C LYS A 172 -33.33 -14.63 -27.67
N ASP A 173 -32.39 -14.11 -28.45
CA ASP A 173 -31.13 -14.78 -28.76
C ASP A 173 -30.14 -14.60 -27.60
N ILE A 174 -30.18 -13.45 -26.92
CA ILE A 174 -29.44 -13.18 -25.68
C ILE A 174 -29.96 -14.06 -24.54
N LEU A 175 -31.28 -14.14 -24.35
CA LEU A 175 -31.89 -14.86 -23.23
C LEU A 175 -31.50 -16.34 -23.20
N LYS A 176 -31.38 -16.99 -24.37
CA LYS A 176 -30.95 -18.38 -24.46
C LYS A 176 -29.51 -18.55 -23.96
N THR A 177 -28.59 -17.71 -24.44
CA THR A 177 -27.18 -17.75 -24.03
C THR A 177 -27.00 -17.40 -22.55
N THR A 178 -27.76 -16.42 -22.04
CA THR A 178 -27.72 -16.05 -20.62
C THR A 178 -28.27 -17.16 -19.73
N TRP A 179 -29.33 -17.87 -20.15
CA TRP A 179 -29.89 -18.98 -19.38
C TRP A 179 -28.92 -20.15 -19.25
N ASP A 180 -28.24 -20.51 -20.36
CA ASP A 180 -27.22 -21.57 -20.36
C ASP A 180 -26.04 -21.23 -19.43
N GLN A 181 -25.63 -19.96 -19.38
CA GLN A 181 -24.57 -19.48 -18.47
C GLN A 181 -24.99 -19.55 -16.99
N ILE A 182 -26.23 -19.17 -16.67
CA ILE A 182 -26.76 -19.24 -15.29
C ILE A 182 -26.83 -20.69 -14.81
N GLU A 183 -27.26 -21.62 -15.68
CA GLU A 183 -27.35 -23.04 -15.33
C GLU A 183 -25.96 -23.65 -15.05
N GLN A 184 -24.94 -23.19 -15.78
CA GLN A 184 -23.55 -23.62 -15.59
C GLN A 184 -22.97 -23.11 -14.26
N ILE A 185 -23.23 -21.85 -13.88
CA ILE A 185 -22.81 -21.27 -12.60
C ILE A 185 -23.49 -21.97 -11.41
N HIS A 186 -24.75 -22.42 -11.57
CA HIS A 186 -25.48 -23.09 -10.49
C HIS A 186 -25.02 -24.54 -10.24
N LYS A 187 -24.50 -25.22 -11.27
CA LYS A 187 -24.00 -26.60 -11.17
C LYS A 187 -22.63 -26.69 -10.50
N ASP A 188 -21.77 -25.67 -10.65
CA ASP A 188 -20.42 -25.63 -10.11
C ASP A 188 -20.34 -24.68 -8.89
N GLN A 189 -20.83 -25.12 -7.71
CA GLN A 189 -20.90 -24.33 -6.46
C GLN A 189 -19.56 -23.80 -5.89
N SER A 190 -18.43 -24.05 -6.55
CA SER A 190 -17.09 -23.70 -6.07
C SER A 190 -16.20 -22.97 -7.07
N VAL A 191 -16.71 -22.68 -8.27
CA VAL A 191 -15.90 -22.05 -9.32
C VAL A 191 -16.18 -20.55 -9.35
N ILE A 192 -15.17 -19.78 -8.97
CA ILE A 192 -15.06 -18.35 -9.26
C ILE A 192 -15.36 -18.19 -10.77
N SER A 193 -16.50 -17.56 -11.13
CA SER A 193 -16.93 -17.45 -12.52
C SER A 193 -16.02 -16.55 -13.36
N GLY A 194 -15.36 -15.60 -12.69
CA GLY A 194 -14.38 -14.68 -13.26
C GLY A 194 -12.93 -15.14 -13.06
N VAL A 195 -12.00 -14.29 -13.48
CA VAL A 195 -10.57 -14.48 -13.22
C VAL A 195 -10.31 -14.21 -11.72
N PRO A 196 -9.72 -15.14 -10.95
CA PRO A 196 -9.48 -14.94 -9.53
C PRO A 196 -8.49 -13.81 -9.28
N SER A 197 -8.79 -12.93 -8.33
CA SER A 197 -7.91 -11.84 -7.89
C SER A 197 -6.76 -12.34 -7.01
N GLY A 198 -6.90 -13.53 -6.41
CA GLY A 198 -5.95 -14.09 -5.44
C GLY A 198 -6.22 -13.68 -4.00
N PHE A 199 -7.28 -12.89 -3.75
CA PHE A 199 -7.80 -12.57 -2.43
C PHE A 199 -9.15 -13.26 -2.21
N ASN A 200 -9.16 -14.34 -1.41
CA ASN A 200 -10.34 -15.19 -1.24
C ASN A 200 -11.60 -14.44 -0.80
N ASP A 201 -11.44 -13.40 0.01
CA ASP A 201 -12.52 -12.54 0.51
C ASP A 201 -13.08 -11.60 -0.57
N LEU A 202 -12.22 -11.08 -1.44
CA LEU A 202 -12.63 -10.30 -2.60
C LEU A 202 -13.29 -11.19 -3.66
N ASP A 203 -12.70 -12.35 -3.94
CA ASP A 203 -13.22 -13.32 -4.91
C ASP A 203 -14.57 -13.90 -4.47
N ALA A 204 -14.78 -14.16 -3.18
CA ALA A 204 -16.09 -14.58 -2.66
C ALA A 204 -17.17 -13.50 -2.79
N LYS A 205 -16.79 -12.21 -2.79
CA LYS A 205 -17.72 -11.08 -2.95
C LYS A 205 -17.97 -10.71 -4.41
N THR A 206 -16.99 -10.91 -5.27
CA THR A 206 -17.03 -10.48 -6.68
C THR A 206 -17.31 -11.65 -7.64
N GLY A 207 -17.18 -12.90 -7.19
CA GLY A 207 -17.17 -14.06 -8.06
C GLY A 207 -15.94 -14.11 -8.97
N GLY A 208 -14.88 -13.36 -8.63
CA GLY A 208 -13.73 -13.08 -9.49
C GLY A 208 -13.99 -11.93 -10.48
N PHE A 209 -12.96 -11.53 -11.20
CA PHE A 209 -13.02 -10.48 -12.20
C PHE A 209 -13.69 -10.97 -13.48
N GLN A 210 -14.88 -10.46 -13.81
CA GLN A 210 -15.65 -10.96 -14.93
C GLN A 210 -15.11 -10.44 -16.26
N LYS A 211 -15.31 -11.23 -17.33
CA LYS A 211 -15.00 -10.77 -18.69
C LYS A 211 -15.92 -9.60 -19.04
N SER A 212 -15.34 -8.58 -19.68
CA SER A 212 -16.00 -7.33 -20.08
C SER A 212 -16.29 -6.31 -18.96
N ASP A 213 -15.89 -6.58 -17.71
CA ASP A 213 -15.91 -5.55 -16.66
C ASP A 213 -14.76 -4.54 -16.84
N LEU A 214 -15.08 -3.25 -16.78
CA LEU A 214 -14.07 -2.21 -16.56
C LEU A 214 -13.82 -2.07 -15.05
N ILE A 215 -12.76 -2.70 -14.57
CA ILE A 215 -12.40 -2.70 -13.15
C ILE A 215 -11.51 -1.51 -12.83
N ILE A 216 -12.11 -0.42 -12.36
CA ILE A 216 -11.38 0.78 -11.96
C ILE A 216 -10.94 0.66 -10.50
N ILE A 217 -9.64 0.42 -10.30
CA ILE A 217 -9.03 0.48 -8.96
C ILE A 217 -8.58 1.92 -8.71
N ALA A 218 -9.52 2.74 -8.23
CA ALA A 218 -9.23 4.11 -7.86
C ALA A 218 -8.74 4.20 -6.41
N ALA A 219 -7.50 4.66 -6.25
CA ALA A 219 -6.98 5.13 -4.98
C ALA A 219 -6.28 6.46 -5.21
N ARG A 220 -6.43 7.42 -4.30
CA ARG A 220 -5.69 8.69 -4.37
C ARG A 220 -4.17 8.39 -4.43
N PRO A 221 -3.37 9.02 -5.30
CA PRO A 221 -1.91 8.93 -5.26
C PRO A 221 -1.40 9.25 -3.85
N GLY A 222 -0.79 8.25 -3.20
CA GLY A 222 -0.47 8.31 -1.78
C GLY A 222 -1.70 8.54 -0.90
N VAL A 223 -2.53 7.51 -0.76
CA VAL A 223 -3.69 7.42 0.15
C VAL A 223 -3.38 7.74 1.64
N GLY A 224 -2.13 8.09 1.95
CA GLY A 224 -1.74 8.85 3.14
C GLY A 224 -1.59 7.99 4.38
N LYS A 225 -1.33 6.69 4.21
CA LYS A 225 -1.15 5.73 5.30
C LYS A 225 0.33 5.41 5.44
N CYS A 226 1.06 6.27 6.13
CA CYS A 226 2.50 6.19 6.23
C CYS A 226 2.92 6.31 7.69
N VAL A 227 3.99 5.61 8.03
CA VAL A 227 4.76 5.78 9.26
C VAL A 227 6.06 6.49 8.89
N ILE A 228 6.69 7.19 9.83
CA ILE A 228 8.00 7.80 9.57
C ILE A 228 9.07 6.72 9.32
N TRP A 229 10.08 7.06 8.52
CA TRP A 229 11.17 6.16 8.11
C TRP A 229 11.93 5.52 9.28
N SER A 230 12.03 6.21 10.42
CA SER A 230 12.72 5.73 11.63
C SER A 230 11.86 4.83 12.53
N THR A 231 10.60 4.58 12.16
CA THR A 231 9.71 3.69 12.90
C THR A 231 10.27 2.28 12.89
N LEU A 232 10.43 1.69 14.08
CA LEU A 232 10.94 0.33 14.22
C LEU A 232 9.84 -0.71 13.97
N VAL A 233 10.18 -1.74 13.21
CA VAL A 233 9.34 -2.90 12.88
C VAL A 233 10.12 -4.17 13.20
N ASP A 234 9.44 -5.15 13.79
CA ASP A 234 10.01 -6.47 14.02
C ASP A 234 9.95 -7.30 12.73
N ASP A 235 11.09 -7.86 12.34
CA ASP A 235 11.22 -8.78 11.22
C ASP A 235 10.70 -10.18 11.60
N PRO A 236 9.62 -10.68 10.96
CA PRO A 236 9.06 -12.00 11.26
C PRO A 236 10.01 -13.17 11.05
N GLU A 237 11.05 -13.01 10.23
CA GLU A 237 11.96 -14.10 9.87
C GLU A 237 13.15 -14.21 10.84
N THR A 238 13.74 -13.07 11.19
CA THR A 238 14.99 -13.03 11.98
C THR A 238 14.74 -12.65 13.44
N GLY A 239 13.61 -12.02 13.74
CA GLY A 239 13.37 -11.36 15.01
C GLY A 239 14.07 -10.00 15.14
N GLU A 240 14.87 -9.56 14.17
CA GLU A 240 15.55 -8.26 14.23
C GLU A 240 14.55 -7.10 14.29
N ARG A 241 14.93 -6.00 14.94
CA ARG A 241 14.16 -4.74 14.91
C ARG A 241 14.84 -3.78 13.96
N LEU A 242 14.16 -3.46 12.87
CA LEU A 242 14.66 -2.61 11.81
C LEU A 242 13.77 -1.40 11.64
N SER A 243 14.35 -0.25 11.31
CA SER A 243 13.56 0.89 10.86
C SER A 243 12.85 0.56 9.54
N ILE A 244 11.77 1.28 9.24
CA ILE A 244 11.10 1.20 7.93
C ILE A 244 12.10 1.46 6.81
N GLU A 245 13.00 2.42 6.98
CA GLU A 245 14.04 2.71 6.00
C GLU A 245 14.93 1.49 5.71
N GLU A 246 15.36 0.77 6.75
CA GLU A 246 16.16 -0.44 6.60
C GLU A 246 15.35 -1.60 6.02
N PHE A 247 14.07 -1.71 6.38
CA PHE A 247 13.15 -2.68 5.78
C PHE A 247 13.04 -2.51 4.26
N VAL A 248 12.94 -1.26 3.81
CA VAL A 248 12.90 -0.87 2.40
C VAL A 248 14.24 -1.13 1.72
N LYS A 249 15.35 -0.64 2.29
CA LYS A 249 16.70 -0.81 1.74
C LYS A 249 17.08 -2.29 1.58
N ARG A 250 16.74 -3.12 2.58
CA ARG A 250 17.03 -4.55 2.58
C ARG A 250 15.96 -5.38 1.84
N LYS A 251 14.91 -4.74 1.31
CA LYS A 251 13.76 -5.39 0.65
C LYS A 251 13.26 -6.62 1.41
N ARG A 252 13.05 -6.49 2.73
CA ARG A 252 12.57 -7.61 3.55
C ARG A 252 11.23 -8.10 2.99
N PRO A 253 11.03 -9.42 2.82
CA PRO A 253 9.90 -9.94 2.04
C PRO A 253 8.56 -9.87 2.79
N SER A 254 8.58 -9.71 4.11
CA SER A 254 7.38 -9.88 4.93
C SER A 254 7.40 -9.04 6.20
N VAL A 255 6.20 -8.72 6.69
CA VAL A 255 5.95 -8.01 7.96
C VAL A 255 4.86 -8.73 8.76
N PHE A 256 4.72 -8.43 10.05
CA PHE A 256 3.55 -8.84 10.82
C PHE A 256 2.33 -8.02 10.42
N GLY A 257 1.26 -8.70 10.02
CA GLY A 257 -0.07 -8.16 9.83
C GLY A 257 -1.04 -8.68 10.89
N LEU A 258 -2.26 -8.14 10.87
CA LEU A 258 -3.36 -8.60 11.69
C LEU A 258 -4.40 -9.28 10.81
N SER A 259 -4.77 -10.52 11.13
CA SER A 259 -5.83 -11.25 10.44
C SER A 259 -7.20 -10.65 10.76
N PRO A 260 -8.24 -10.92 9.94
CA PRO A 260 -9.63 -10.53 10.25
C PRO A 260 -10.12 -11.05 11.61
N HIS A 261 -9.53 -12.14 12.13
CA HIS A 261 -9.83 -12.72 13.44
C HIS A 261 -8.94 -12.15 14.57
N GLY A 262 -8.20 -11.08 14.31
CA GLY A 262 -7.35 -10.41 15.30
C GLY A 262 -6.08 -11.18 15.68
N ARG A 263 -5.63 -12.13 14.84
CA ARG A 263 -4.38 -12.87 15.07
C ARG A 263 -3.22 -12.17 14.37
N ILE A 264 -2.08 -12.08 15.05
CA ILE A 264 -0.85 -11.57 14.44
C ILE A 264 -0.26 -12.69 13.57
N GLU A 265 0.00 -12.39 12.30
CA GLU A 265 0.52 -13.37 11.33
C GLU A 265 1.48 -12.73 10.34
N ARG A 266 2.32 -13.54 9.71
CA ARG A 266 3.26 -13.08 8.68
C ARG A 266 2.51 -12.76 7.40
N ARG A 267 2.76 -11.58 6.82
CA ARG A 267 2.21 -11.13 5.54
C ARG A 267 3.32 -10.74 4.59
N GLN A 268 3.19 -11.11 3.32
CA GLN A 268 4.14 -10.72 2.27
C GLN A 268 3.98 -9.24 1.95
N ILE A 269 5.10 -8.56 1.74
CA ILE A 269 5.13 -7.16 1.32
C ILE A 269 5.01 -7.13 -0.20
N GLY A 270 3.96 -6.47 -0.70
CA GLY A 270 3.73 -6.34 -2.15
C GLY A 270 4.49 -5.19 -2.79
N ALA A 271 4.79 -4.12 -2.05
CA ALA A 271 5.48 -2.94 -2.56
C ALA A 271 6.14 -2.12 -1.43
N TRP A 272 7.16 -1.33 -1.79
CA TRP A 272 7.78 -0.34 -0.93
C TRP A 272 7.54 1.04 -1.54
N VAL A 273 6.83 1.90 -0.81
CA VAL A 273 6.36 3.19 -1.34
C VAL A 273 6.91 4.32 -0.49
N ASP A 274 7.71 5.19 -1.09
CA ASP A 274 8.05 6.48 -0.51
C ASP A 274 6.90 7.47 -0.79
N SER A 275 6.38 8.08 0.27
CA SER A 275 5.27 9.03 0.18
C SER A 275 5.71 10.49 0.28
N GLY A 276 7.02 10.73 0.27
CA GLY A 276 7.64 12.05 0.36
C GLY A 276 7.45 12.70 1.72
N VAL A 277 7.68 14.01 1.77
CA VAL A 277 7.52 14.81 2.98
C VAL A 277 6.04 15.10 3.20
N ARG A 278 5.51 14.68 4.35
CA ARG A 278 4.13 14.92 4.77
C ARG A 278 4.05 15.35 6.23
N PRO A 279 2.99 16.08 6.63
CA PRO A 279 2.71 16.32 8.04
C PRO A 279 2.49 14.99 8.80
N CYS A 280 3.24 14.82 9.88
CA CYS A 280 3.17 13.66 10.75
C CYS A 280 2.77 14.06 12.17
N PHE A 281 2.02 13.19 12.83
CA PHE A 281 1.49 13.38 14.17
C PHE A 281 2.00 12.26 15.07
N ALA A 282 2.41 12.63 16.28
CA ALA A 282 2.87 11.68 17.28
C ALA A 282 1.69 11.13 18.09
N VAL A 283 1.40 9.85 17.94
CA VAL A 283 0.38 9.13 18.71
C VAL A 283 1.06 8.41 19.87
N THR A 284 0.69 8.76 21.10
CA THR A 284 1.23 8.12 22.31
C THR A 284 0.12 7.48 23.11
N THR A 285 0.22 6.18 23.34
CA THR A 285 -0.74 5.42 24.15
C THR A 285 -0.49 5.61 25.65
N GLN A 286 -1.50 5.33 26.49
CA GLN A 286 -1.34 5.35 27.95
C GLN A 286 -0.28 4.35 28.47
N THR A 287 0.03 3.32 27.68
CA THR A 287 1.10 2.35 27.96
C THR A 287 2.50 2.86 27.62
N GLY A 288 2.62 4.04 26.99
CA GLY A 288 3.91 4.63 26.61
C GLY A 288 4.40 4.25 25.22
N ARG A 289 3.66 3.43 24.46
CA ARG A 289 3.95 3.17 23.04
C ARG A 289 3.71 4.45 22.25
N ARG A 290 4.67 4.82 21.40
CA ARG A 290 4.65 6.01 20.56
C ARG A 290 4.91 5.63 19.11
N VAL A 291 4.13 6.18 18.20
CA VAL A 291 4.35 6.07 16.75
C VAL A 291 4.10 7.44 16.11
N GLU A 292 4.81 7.74 15.04
CA GLU A 292 4.61 8.97 14.27
C GLU A 292 4.09 8.61 12.88
N VAL A 293 2.92 9.15 12.54
CA VAL A 293 2.16 8.77 11.35
C VAL A 293 1.49 9.96 10.70
N THR A 294 1.12 9.81 9.43
CA THR A 294 0.26 10.76 8.71
C THR A 294 -1.18 10.74 9.22
N GLY A 295 -1.91 11.84 9.03
CA GLY A 295 -3.30 11.97 9.52
C GLY A 295 -4.30 10.94 8.97
N HIS A 296 -4.05 10.34 7.81
CA HIS A 296 -4.90 9.28 7.25
C HIS A 296 -4.51 7.85 7.70
N HIS A 297 -3.47 7.69 8.52
CA HIS A 297 -3.03 6.37 8.98
C HIS A 297 -4.11 5.71 9.87
N PRO A 298 -4.60 4.50 9.53
CA PRO A 298 -5.68 3.87 10.25
C PRO A 298 -5.17 3.18 11.51
N PHE A 299 -5.94 3.30 12.59
CA PHE A 299 -5.79 2.50 13.79
C PHE A 299 -7.03 1.63 13.96
N LEU A 300 -6.83 0.40 14.42
CA LEU A 300 -7.93 -0.47 14.78
C LEU A 300 -8.48 -0.04 16.14
N THR A 301 -9.74 0.39 16.17
CA THR A 301 -10.47 0.75 17.38
C THR A 301 -11.51 -0.31 17.73
N VAL A 302 -12.30 -0.07 18.78
CA VAL A 302 -13.43 -0.93 19.15
C VAL A 302 -14.53 -0.96 18.07
N SER A 303 -14.70 0.14 17.33
CA SER A 303 -15.67 0.27 16.23
C SER A 303 -15.10 -0.09 14.86
N GLY A 304 -13.87 -0.61 14.78
CA GLY A 304 -13.19 -0.97 13.54
C GLY A 304 -12.05 -0.01 13.19
N TRP A 305 -11.58 -0.08 11.95
CA TRP A 305 -10.46 0.74 11.47
C TRP A 305 -10.91 2.20 11.28
N GLN A 306 -10.23 3.13 11.94
CA GLN A 306 -10.49 4.57 11.82
C GLN A 306 -9.17 5.33 11.57
N PRO A 307 -9.15 6.32 10.66
CA PRO A 307 -7.95 7.11 10.40
C PRO A 307 -7.64 8.05 11.58
N LEU A 308 -6.37 8.42 11.74
CA LEU A 308 -5.94 9.24 12.87
C LEU A 308 -6.70 10.57 13.02
N HIS A 309 -7.05 11.25 11.92
CA HIS A 309 -7.77 12.53 11.99
C HIS A 309 -9.20 12.41 12.54
N ASP A 310 -9.77 11.21 12.59
CA ASP A 310 -11.08 10.95 13.20
C ASP A 310 -10.96 10.55 14.69
N LEU A 311 -9.74 10.33 15.19
CA LEU A 311 -9.49 9.92 16.57
C LEU A 311 -9.22 11.11 17.47
N VAL A 312 -9.70 11.01 18.71
CA VAL A 312 -9.43 11.98 19.78
C VAL A 312 -8.65 11.35 20.93
N THR A 313 -8.03 12.21 21.74
CA THR A 313 -7.31 11.73 22.94
C THR A 313 -8.29 11.06 23.88
N GLY A 314 -8.02 9.80 24.22
CA GLY A 314 -8.89 8.96 25.05
C GLY A 314 -9.46 7.75 24.31
N ASP A 315 -9.46 7.78 22.97
CA ASP A 315 -9.91 6.66 22.17
C ASP A 315 -9.02 5.44 22.34
N ALA A 316 -9.65 4.27 22.36
CA ALA A 316 -8.97 3.00 22.51
C ALA A 316 -8.54 2.45 21.15
N ILE A 317 -7.22 2.33 20.96
CA ILE A 317 -6.62 1.68 19.79
C ILE A 317 -6.02 0.32 20.16
N ALA A 318 -6.01 -0.60 19.20
CA ALA A 318 -5.42 -1.91 19.35
C ALA A 318 -3.90 -1.82 19.41
N VAL A 319 -3.31 -2.54 20.37
CA VAL A 319 -1.87 -2.73 20.51
C VAL A 319 -1.56 -4.19 20.81
N PRO A 320 -0.43 -4.75 20.34
CA PRO A 320 -0.06 -6.11 20.65
C PRO A 320 0.21 -6.25 22.16
N ARG A 321 -0.49 -7.19 22.81
CA ARG A 321 -0.21 -7.59 24.19
C ARG A 321 0.90 -8.62 24.29
N ARG A 322 1.02 -9.45 23.26
CA ARG A 322 2.00 -10.53 23.15
C ARG A 322 2.46 -10.62 21.71
N LEU A 323 3.77 -10.67 21.52
CA LEU A 323 4.40 -10.90 20.22
C LEU A 323 5.42 -12.02 20.38
N LEU A 324 4.99 -13.28 20.25
CA LEU A 324 5.85 -14.46 20.42
C LEU A 324 6.85 -14.61 19.27
N LEU A 325 7.77 -13.66 19.18
CA LEU A 325 8.83 -13.58 18.19
C LEU A 325 10.16 -13.60 18.90
N PHE A 326 10.95 -14.61 18.60
CA PHE A 326 12.34 -14.75 19.01
C PHE A 326 13.13 -15.17 17.79
N GLY A 327 14.40 -14.79 17.74
CA GLY A 327 15.28 -15.21 16.67
C GLY A 327 15.84 -16.61 16.94
N LYS A 328 16.96 -16.91 16.29
CA LYS A 328 17.59 -18.24 16.30
C LYS A 328 19.04 -18.21 16.81
N GLU A 329 19.62 -17.02 16.96
CA GLU A 329 20.96 -16.89 17.50
C GLU A 329 20.94 -17.24 18.99
N SER A 330 21.98 -17.89 19.50
CA SER A 330 22.05 -18.25 20.91
C SER A 330 23.40 -17.88 21.49
N LEU A 331 23.40 -17.53 22.78
CA LEU A 331 24.61 -17.41 23.57
C LEU A 331 24.52 -18.38 24.73
N PRO A 332 25.66 -18.89 25.22
CA PRO A 332 25.70 -19.55 26.51
C PRO A 332 25.01 -18.70 27.59
N ALA A 333 24.13 -19.31 28.38
CA ALA A 333 23.37 -18.60 29.42
C ALA A 333 24.26 -17.72 30.33
N PRO A 334 25.45 -18.15 30.77
CA PRO A 334 26.36 -17.30 31.54
C PRO A 334 26.83 -16.04 30.78
N LEU A 335 27.07 -16.13 29.46
CA LEU A 335 27.43 -14.96 28.64
C LEU A 335 26.26 -13.99 28.49
N ALA A 336 25.05 -14.51 28.27
CA ALA A 336 23.85 -13.69 28.18
C ALA A 336 23.59 -12.93 29.50
N ARG A 337 23.67 -13.62 30.64
CA ARG A 337 23.55 -12.99 31.97
C ARG A 337 24.64 -11.95 32.21
N LEU A 338 25.89 -12.26 31.84
CA LEU A 338 27.01 -11.35 31.98
C LEU A 338 26.83 -10.06 31.19
N LEU A 339 26.27 -10.12 29.96
CA LEU A 339 25.85 -8.91 29.22
C LEU A 339 24.80 -8.13 30.01
N GLY A 340 23.80 -8.81 30.58
CA GLY A 340 22.77 -8.19 31.41
C GLY A 340 23.35 -7.42 32.59
N TYR A 341 24.28 -8.03 33.32
CA TYR A 341 25.00 -7.41 34.43
C TYR A 341 25.79 -6.18 34.02
N PHE A 342 26.49 -6.24 32.87
CA PHE A 342 27.22 -5.09 32.35
C PHE A 342 26.30 -3.94 31.90
N VAL A 343 25.14 -4.26 31.32
CA VAL A 343 24.16 -3.24 30.92
C VAL A 343 23.53 -2.59 32.15
N GLY A 344 23.22 -3.35 33.21
CA GLY A 344 22.69 -2.81 34.47
C GLY A 344 23.78 -2.08 35.28
N ASP A 345 24.45 -2.82 36.15
CA ASP A 345 25.42 -2.27 37.13
C ASP A 345 26.87 -2.16 36.60
N GLY A 346 27.08 -2.32 35.29
CA GLY A 346 28.41 -2.27 34.70
C GLY A 346 28.94 -0.86 34.48
N GLY A 347 30.22 -0.67 34.81
CA GLY A 347 31.07 0.43 34.36
C GLY A 347 31.80 0.04 33.07
N LEU A 348 31.37 0.60 31.94
CA LEU A 348 31.85 0.20 30.61
C LEU A 348 32.80 1.23 29.98
N SER A 349 33.43 2.04 30.80
CA SER A 349 34.38 3.09 30.40
C SER A 349 35.64 2.98 31.24
N GLY A 350 36.81 3.24 30.65
CA GLY A 350 38.09 3.20 31.34
C GLY A 350 39.04 2.17 30.73
N ASN A 351 39.83 1.52 31.58
CA ASN A 351 40.87 0.55 31.17
C ASN A 351 40.45 -0.92 31.36
N ALA A 352 39.38 -1.17 32.10
CA ALA A 352 38.84 -2.49 32.38
C ALA A 352 37.31 -2.40 32.60
N PRO A 353 36.53 -3.44 32.26
CA PRO A 353 35.13 -3.50 32.62
C PRO A 353 34.97 -3.63 34.14
N GLU A 354 34.04 -2.84 34.68
CA GLU A 354 33.72 -2.82 36.09
C GLU A 354 32.28 -3.28 36.31
N PHE A 355 32.00 -3.80 37.50
CA PHE A 355 30.69 -4.23 37.95
C PHE A 355 30.54 -3.88 39.43
N THR A 356 29.39 -3.36 39.86
CA THR A 356 29.18 -2.98 41.26
C THR A 356 27.89 -3.60 41.80
N ASN A 357 27.98 -4.53 42.74
CA ASN A 357 26.79 -5.15 43.34
C ASN A 357 27.09 -5.71 44.75
N ILE A 358 26.06 -5.80 45.58
CA ILE A 358 26.15 -6.27 46.98
C ILE A 358 25.49 -7.63 47.19
N ASP A 359 24.65 -8.10 46.27
CA ASP A 359 23.96 -9.38 46.37
C ASP A 359 24.94 -10.53 46.14
N ALA A 360 25.07 -11.41 47.13
CA ALA A 360 26.08 -12.47 47.13
C ALA A 360 25.87 -13.49 46.00
N GLU A 361 24.62 -13.80 45.62
CA GLU A 361 24.33 -14.76 44.56
C GLU A 361 24.62 -14.16 43.18
N ILE A 362 24.23 -12.90 42.95
CA ILE A 362 24.55 -12.17 41.71
C ILE A 362 26.06 -12.06 41.53
N VAL A 363 26.78 -11.69 42.60
CA VAL A 363 28.24 -11.59 42.58
C VAL A 363 28.89 -12.94 42.30
N ALA A 364 28.40 -14.03 42.91
CA ALA A 364 28.89 -15.38 42.66
C ALA A 364 28.67 -15.80 41.20
N ASP A 365 27.45 -15.59 40.66
CA ASP A 365 27.16 -15.89 39.25
C ASP A 365 28.02 -15.05 38.31
N PHE A 366 28.21 -13.75 38.57
CA PHE A 366 29.10 -12.88 37.80
C PHE A 366 30.55 -13.42 37.77
N LYS A 367 31.12 -13.74 38.94
CA LYS A 367 32.48 -14.29 39.04
C LYS A 367 32.61 -15.62 38.29
N ASN A 368 31.63 -16.50 38.44
CA ASN A 368 31.59 -17.80 37.76
C ASN A 368 31.44 -17.66 36.23
N ALA A 369 30.60 -16.73 35.77
CA ALA A 369 30.44 -16.42 34.36
C ALA A 369 31.75 -15.87 33.76
N VAL A 370 32.42 -14.93 34.43
CA VAL A 370 33.73 -14.43 33.97
C VAL A 370 34.77 -15.54 33.94
N ALA A 371 34.89 -16.34 35.00
CA ALA A 371 35.89 -17.41 35.08
C ALA A 371 35.66 -18.52 34.03
N SER A 372 34.41 -18.90 33.78
CA SER A 372 34.07 -19.95 32.82
C SER A 372 34.18 -19.49 31.36
N GLN A 373 33.78 -18.25 31.06
CA GLN A 373 33.70 -17.74 29.69
C GLN A 373 34.96 -16.98 29.25
N PHE A 374 35.72 -16.43 30.19
CA PHE A 374 36.97 -15.71 29.95
C PHE A 374 38.08 -16.22 30.90
N PRO A 375 38.60 -17.45 30.72
CA PRO A 375 39.56 -18.06 31.65
C PRO A 375 40.88 -17.28 31.82
N THR A 376 41.22 -16.42 30.87
CA THR A 376 42.40 -15.55 30.91
C THR A 376 42.18 -14.24 31.67
N CYS A 377 40.96 -14.03 32.19
CA CYS A 377 40.59 -12.86 32.98
C CYS A 377 40.47 -13.22 34.46
N HIS A 378 40.75 -12.23 35.31
CA HIS A 378 40.62 -12.31 36.76
C HIS A 378 39.75 -11.17 37.26
N VAL A 379 38.88 -11.47 38.23
CA VAL A 379 38.03 -10.47 38.87
C VAL A 379 38.71 -10.00 40.15
N ARG A 380 39.14 -8.73 40.18
CA ARG A 380 39.64 -8.08 41.41
C ARG A 380 38.47 -7.42 42.14
N GLN A 381 38.43 -7.55 43.46
CA GLN A 381 37.35 -7.02 44.29
C GLN A 381 37.87 -5.92 45.22
N HIS A 382 37.14 -4.81 45.29
CA HIS A 382 37.36 -3.70 46.21
C HIS A 382 36.01 -3.28 46.82
N GLY A 383 35.66 -3.85 47.98
CA GLY A 383 34.33 -3.68 48.57
C GLY A 383 33.24 -4.23 47.64
N PRO A 384 32.22 -3.43 47.25
CA PRO A 384 31.17 -3.83 46.32
C PRO A 384 31.56 -3.69 44.84
N HIS A 385 32.77 -3.21 44.54
CA HIS A 385 33.26 -2.99 43.18
C HIS A 385 34.13 -4.15 42.70
N TYR A 386 33.89 -4.59 41.47
CA TYR A 386 34.57 -5.70 40.82
C TYR A 386 35.16 -5.24 39.50
N VAL A 387 36.46 -5.46 39.30
CA VAL A 387 37.20 -5.06 38.10
C VAL A 387 37.68 -6.30 37.36
N VAL A 388 37.27 -6.45 36.10
CA VAL A 388 37.66 -7.59 35.26
C VAL A 388 38.97 -7.26 34.54
N SER A 389 40.08 -7.84 34.99
CA SER A 389 41.41 -7.64 34.42
C SER A 389 41.84 -8.85 33.58
N GLY A 390 42.30 -8.63 32.34
CA GLY A 390 42.93 -9.67 31.52
C GLY A 390 44.44 -9.47 31.41
N PHE A 391 45.23 -10.55 31.55
CA PHE A 391 46.67 -10.56 31.25
C PHE A 391 47.00 -11.71 30.29
N HIS A 392 47.85 -11.46 29.29
CA HIS A 392 48.57 -12.53 28.62
C HIS A 392 50.06 -12.43 28.98
N LYS A 393 50.56 -13.38 29.78
CA LYS A 393 52.00 -13.59 30.00
C LYS A 393 52.50 -14.50 28.88
N LEU A 394 52.99 -13.93 27.79
CA LEU A 394 53.79 -14.68 26.82
C LEU A 394 55.25 -14.63 27.30
N LEU A 395 55.86 -15.82 27.42
CA LEU A 395 57.25 -16.04 27.78
C LEU A 395 58.17 -14.98 27.14
N GLY A 396 58.69 -14.06 27.96
CA GLY A 396 59.76 -13.14 27.57
C GLY A 396 59.39 -11.89 26.76
N SER A 397 58.12 -11.63 26.42
CA SER A 397 57.75 -10.41 25.67
C SER A 397 56.44 -9.79 26.15
N TYR A 398 56.48 -8.50 26.55
CA TYR A 398 55.31 -7.69 26.89
C TYR A 398 54.44 -7.42 25.64
N SER A 399 53.58 -8.35 25.24
CA SER A 399 52.54 -8.03 24.25
C SER A 399 51.33 -7.43 24.95
N TRP A 400 51.08 -6.12 24.75
CA TRP A 400 49.90 -5.42 25.26
C TRP A 400 48.65 -5.88 24.48
N GLN A 401 48.05 -7.00 24.90
CA GLN A 401 46.80 -7.46 24.29
C GLN A 401 45.59 -6.78 24.98
N PRO A 402 44.60 -6.28 24.20
CA PRO A 402 43.38 -5.72 24.76
C PRO A 402 42.64 -6.77 25.59
N ASN A 403 42.10 -6.34 26.74
CA ASN A 403 41.27 -7.17 27.62
C ASN A 403 40.18 -7.91 26.80
N PRO A 404 40.12 -9.25 26.85
CA PRO A 404 39.17 -10.04 26.07
C PRO A 404 37.70 -9.62 26.27
N VAL A 405 37.33 -9.23 27.48
CA VAL A 405 35.97 -8.77 27.81
C VAL A 405 35.69 -7.41 27.16
N ILE A 406 36.68 -6.51 27.08
CA ILE A 406 36.53 -5.24 26.34
C ILE A 406 36.29 -5.51 24.86
N ARG A 407 37.05 -6.43 24.25
CA ARG A 407 36.88 -6.80 22.84
C ARG A 407 35.47 -7.32 22.58
N TRP A 408 35.03 -8.24 23.42
CA TRP A 408 33.68 -8.81 23.36
C TRP A 408 32.58 -7.75 23.55
N LEU A 409 32.72 -6.83 24.53
CA LEU A 409 31.77 -5.73 24.72
C LEU A 409 31.74 -4.75 23.53
N ARG A 410 32.83 -4.62 22.76
CA ARG A 410 32.85 -3.83 21.52
C ARG A 410 32.08 -4.50 20.39
N GLU A 411 32.10 -5.83 20.30
CA GLU A 411 31.31 -6.59 19.32
C GLU A 411 29.80 -6.32 19.51
N PHE A 412 29.36 -6.11 20.75
CA PHE A 412 27.99 -5.71 21.09
C PHE A 412 27.74 -4.19 21.13
N ASN A 413 28.72 -3.37 20.74
CA ASN A 413 28.63 -1.90 20.78
C ASN A 413 28.29 -1.31 22.17
N LEU A 414 28.70 -2.00 23.24
CA LEU A 414 28.45 -1.60 24.63
C LEU A 414 29.63 -0.83 25.25
N TRP A 415 30.86 -1.14 24.84
CA TRP A 415 32.06 -0.49 25.40
C TRP A 415 32.09 1.01 25.08
N GLY A 416 32.43 1.83 26.09
CA GLY A 416 32.48 3.30 26.00
C GLY A 416 31.12 4.00 26.15
N LYS A 417 30.01 3.25 26.28
CA LYS A 417 28.68 3.83 26.48
C LYS A 417 28.47 4.21 27.95
N LYS A 418 28.05 5.46 28.18
CA LYS A 418 27.58 5.94 29.48
C LYS A 418 26.12 5.51 29.73
N SER A 419 25.67 5.56 30.98
CA SER A 419 24.34 5.11 31.41
C SER A 419 23.15 5.69 30.62
N GLU A 420 23.27 6.92 30.10
CA GLU A 420 22.23 7.59 29.30
C GLU A 420 22.15 7.03 27.86
N ALA A 421 23.26 6.48 27.36
CA ALA A 421 23.40 5.96 26.00
C ALA A 421 23.34 4.43 25.91
N LYS A 422 23.21 3.72 27.05
CA LYS A 422 23.08 2.25 27.07
C LYS A 422 21.81 1.83 26.32
N ARG A 423 21.89 0.71 25.60
CA ARG A 423 20.80 0.08 24.84
C ARG A 423 20.95 -1.43 24.95
N PHE A 424 19.94 -2.18 24.53
CA PHE A 424 20.17 -3.58 24.20
C PHE A 424 21.16 -3.65 23.04
N PRO A 425 22.07 -4.65 23.00
CA PRO A 425 22.82 -4.94 21.79
C PRO A 425 21.86 -5.25 20.64
N ASP A 426 22.18 -4.83 19.41
CA ASP A 426 21.27 -5.08 18.27
C ASP A 426 21.04 -6.58 18.03
N ALA A 427 22.07 -7.41 18.30
CA ALA A 427 21.98 -8.87 18.26
C ALA A 427 20.92 -9.43 19.24
N ALA A 428 20.58 -8.72 20.32
CA ALA A 428 19.60 -9.19 21.30
C ALA A 428 18.21 -9.46 20.69
N TRP A 429 17.87 -8.78 19.61
CA TRP A 429 16.61 -8.99 18.91
C TRP A 429 16.59 -10.26 18.06
N ARG A 430 17.77 -10.76 17.65
CA ARG A 430 17.94 -12.00 16.88
C ARG A 430 18.19 -13.22 17.75
N TRP A 431 18.27 -13.03 19.07
CA TRP A 431 18.45 -14.12 20.01
C TRP A 431 17.19 -14.97 20.17
N ASP A 432 17.40 -16.25 20.46
CA ASP A 432 16.38 -17.17 20.90
C ASP A 432 15.77 -16.75 22.26
N LYS A 433 14.68 -17.41 22.62
CA LYS A 433 13.93 -17.08 23.84
C LYS A 433 14.77 -17.25 25.10
N GLU A 434 15.62 -18.27 25.16
CA GLU A 434 16.45 -18.58 26.34
C GLU A 434 17.54 -17.54 26.54
N THR A 435 18.26 -17.21 25.48
CA THR A 435 19.35 -16.23 25.49
C THR A 435 18.81 -14.85 25.86
N LEU A 436 17.71 -14.42 25.24
CA LEU A 436 17.09 -13.14 25.56
C LEU A 436 16.54 -13.13 27.00
N ARG A 437 15.99 -14.25 27.47
CA ARG A 437 15.54 -14.41 28.86
C ARG A 437 16.69 -14.20 29.84
N GLU A 438 17.80 -14.91 29.66
CA GLU A 438 18.95 -14.85 30.56
C GLU A 438 19.58 -13.45 30.58
N PHE A 439 19.67 -12.79 29.43
CA PHE A 439 20.09 -11.40 29.34
C PHE A 439 19.20 -10.45 30.15
N ILE A 440 17.88 -10.54 29.97
CA ILE A 440 16.93 -9.69 30.71
C ILE A 440 16.93 -10.05 32.19
N ARG A 441 17.05 -11.33 32.55
CA ARG A 441 17.15 -11.79 33.95
C ARG A 441 18.35 -11.14 34.63
N GLY A 442 19.53 -11.17 34.00
CA GLY A 442 20.73 -10.51 34.52
C GLY A 442 20.54 -9.01 34.71
N LEU A 443 20.04 -8.33 33.67
CA LEU A 443 19.78 -6.88 33.69
C LEU A 443 18.79 -6.47 34.79
N MET A 444 17.65 -7.16 34.86
CA MET A 444 16.61 -6.85 35.83
C MET A 444 17.04 -7.20 37.26
N SER A 445 17.81 -8.26 37.46
CA SER A 445 18.37 -8.57 38.78
C SER A 445 19.28 -7.48 39.33
N CYS A 446 19.91 -6.68 38.48
CA CYS A 446 20.63 -5.46 38.87
C CYS A 446 19.67 -4.31 39.18
N ASP A 447 19.02 -3.77 38.15
CA ASP A 447 18.31 -2.48 38.18
C ASP A 447 16.80 -2.57 38.39
N GLY A 448 16.25 -3.78 38.32
CA GLY A 448 14.84 -4.06 38.52
C GLY A 448 14.45 -4.19 39.98
N SER A 449 13.21 -3.89 40.31
CA SER A 449 12.62 -4.07 41.64
C SER A 449 11.36 -4.90 41.55
N ILE A 450 11.16 -5.81 42.51
CA ILE A 450 9.90 -6.52 42.74
C ILE A 450 9.44 -6.27 44.17
N PHE A 451 8.17 -5.90 44.35
CA PHE A 451 7.59 -5.62 45.66
C PHE A 451 6.06 -5.68 45.62
N SER A 452 5.46 -5.76 46.81
CA SER A 452 4.02 -5.54 47.00
C SER A 452 3.78 -4.13 47.50
N THR A 453 2.79 -3.44 46.93
CA THR A 453 2.33 -2.14 47.43
C THR A 453 1.65 -2.29 48.79
N GLN A 454 1.46 -1.19 49.52
CA GLN A 454 0.69 -1.18 50.79
C GLN A 454 -0.70 -1.82 50.69
N LYS A 455 -1.31 -1.83 49.49
CA LYS A 455 -2.61 -2.46 49.21
C LYS A 455 -2.49 -3.92 48.74
N GLY A 456 -1.35 -4.58 48.98
CA GLY A 456 -1.11 -5.97 48.61
C GLY A 456 -0.93 -6.23 47.10
N ARG A 457 -0.78 -5.18 46.28
CA ARG A 457 -0.69 -5.34 44.81
C ARG A 457 0.75 -5.55 44.36
N PRO A 458 1.04 -6.58 43.54
CA PRO A 458 2.39 -6.83 43.04
C PRO A 458 2.86 -5.78 42.05
N ARG A 459 4.17 -5.50 42.06
CA ARG A 459 4.82 -4.58 41.13
C ARG A 459 6.17 -5.12 40.71
N VAL A 460 6.46 -4.98 39.40
CA VAL A 460 7.82 -5.05 38.87
C VAL A 460 8.13 -3.69 38.26
N GLU A 461 9.25 -3.09 38.63
CA GLU A 461 9.71 -1.81 38.11
C GLU A 461 11.15 -1.91 37.60
N PHE A 462 11.44 -1.20 36.52
CA PHE A 462 12.78 -0.96 36.02
C PHE A 462 12.94 0.53 35.80
N SER A 463 13.98 1.12 36.38
CA SER A 463 14.21 2.58 36.33
C SER A 463 15.61 2.86 35.84
N VAL A 464 15.72 3.66 34.79
CA VAL A 464 17.00 3.86 34.10
C VAL A 464 17.11 5.26 33.52
N ALA A 465 18.33 5.77 33.37
CA ALA A 465 18.57 7.09 32.79
C ALA A 465 18.33 7.10 31.26
N SER A 466 18.70 6.02 30.57
CA SER A 466 18.52 5.91 29.12
C SER A 466 17.06 5.67 28.73
N GLU A 467 16.51 6.58 27.94
CA GLU A 467 15.21 6.39 27.28
C GLU A 467 15.22 5.15 26.37
N GLY A 468 16.33 4.96 25.64
CA GLY A 468 16.45 3.86 24.69
C GLY A 468 16.45 2.50 25.37
N LEU A 469 17.19 2.33 26.47
CA LEU A 469 17.17 1.10 27.26
C LEU A 469 15.78 0.84 27.85
N ALA A 470 15.08 1.87 28.33
CA ALA A 470 13.72 1.74 28.82
C ALA A 470 12.74 1.28 27.71
N LYS A 471 12.89 1.82 26.49
CA LYS A 471 12.13 1.37 25.31
C LYS A 471 12.44 -0.07 24.92
N ASP A 472 13.70 -0.47 25.01
CA ASP A 472 14.13 -1.84 24.70
C ASP A 472 13.54 -2.84 25.71
N VAL A 473 13.64 -2.57 27.01
CA VAL A 473 13.02 -3.41 28.06
C VAL A 473 11.50 -3.47 27.88
N HIS A 474 10.86 -2.33 27.61
CA HIS A 474 9.41 -2.27 27.38
C HIS A 474 8.98 -3.15 26.20
N HIS A 475 9.72 -3.12 25.09
CA HIS A 475 9.45 -3.97 23.92
C HIS A 475 9.74 -5.44 24.18
N ALA A 476 10.84 -5.75 24.86
CA ALA A 476 11.22 -7.11 25.20
C ALA A 476 10.15 -7.79 26.07
N PHE A 477 9.55 -7.06 27.02
CA PHE A 477 8.42 -7.57 27.80
C PHE A 477 7.22 -7.98 26.93
N VAL A 478 6.93 -7.26 25.84
CA VAL A 478 5.88 -7.67 24.88
C VAL A 478 6.19 -9.02 24.23
N ARG A 479 7.46 -9.33 23.98
CA ARG A 479 7.88 -10.63 23.43
C ARG A 479 7.61 -11.78 24.38
N PHE A 480 7.72 -11.53 25.69
CA PHE A 480 7.37 -12.48 26.74
C PHE A 480 5.88 -12.44 27.12
N GLY A 481 5.05 -11.61 26.49
CA GLY A 481 3.63 -11.46 26.82
C GLY A 481 3.36 -10.72 28.13
N ILE A 482 4.28 -9.84 28.53
CA ILE A 482 4.21 -9.05 29.76
C ILE A 482 3.77 -7.64 29.38
N VAL A 483 2.65 -7.18 29.94
CA VAL A 483 2.14 -5.84 29.70
C VAL A 483 2.78 -4.87 30.69
N ALA A 484 3.49 -3.87 30.15
CA ALA A 484 4.13 -2.84 30.94
C ALA A 484 3.75 -1.44 30.47
N ARG A 485 3.87 -0.46 31.38
CA ARG A 485 3.82 0.97 31.07
C ARG A 485 5.23 1.53 31.00
N LEU A 486 5.51 2.32 29.97
CA LEU A 486 6.70 3.13 29.83
C LEU A 486 6.35 4.60 30.04
N TYR A 487 7.06 5.31 30.92
CA TYR A 487 6.89 6.74 31.12
C TYR A 487 8.14 7.40 31.69
N ARG A 488 8.27 8.70 31.48
CA ARG A 488 9.33 9.52 32.10
C ARG A 488 8.94 9.83 33.54
N LYS A 489 9.74 9.37 34.52
CA LYS A 489 9.50 9.59 35.96
C LYS A 489 10.09 10.92 36.44
N SER A 490 11.28 11.28 35.95
CA SER A 490 11.93 12.56 36.21
C SER A 490 12.76 12.96 34.99
N GLU A 491 13.40 14.13 35.03
CA GLU A 491 14.21 14.63 33.92
C GLU A 491 15.26 13.62 33.42
N ARG A 492 15.88 12.87 34.35
CA ARG A 492 16.93 11.88 34.05
C ARG A 492 16.54 10.44 34.37
N CYS A 493 15.24 10.13 34.43
CA CYS A 493 14.79 8.79 34.77
C CYS A 493 13.53 8.38 33.99
N TRP A 494 13.65 7.27 33.29
CA TRP A 494 12.57 6.55 32.64
C TRP A 494 12.18 5.34 33.45
N ARG A 495 10.90 4.96 33.38
CA ARG A 495 10.35 3.85 34.13
C ARG A 495 9.56 2.91 33.24
N VAL A 496 9.89 1.63 33.34
CA VAL A 496 9.07 0.52 32.86
C VAL A 496 8.40 -0.12 34.07
N GLN A 497 7.07 -0.16 34.11
CA GLN A 497 6.30 -0.67 35.25
C GLN A 497 5.30 -1.75 34.80
N VAL A 498 5.39 -2.92 35.41
CA VAL A 498 4.42 -4.01 35.35
C VAL A 498 3.56 -3.97 36.61
N ALA A 499 2.23 -3.97 36.45
CA ALA A 499 1.32 -3.64 37.54
C ALA A 499 0.06 -4.51 37.63
N ASP A 500 -0.25 -5.30 36.61
CA ASP A 500 -1.30 -6.31 36.67
C ASP A 500 -0.71 -7.65 37.13
N SER A 501 -1.49 -8.41 37.90
CA SER A 501 -1.01 -9.65 38.51
C SER A 501 -0.64 -10.72 37.48
N GLU A 502 -1.32 -10.75 36.33
CA GLU A 502 -1.05 -11.71 35.24
C GLU A 502 0.32 -11.48 34.60
N SER A 503 0.67 -10.22 34.31
CA SER A 503 1.98 -9.87 33.75
C SER A 503 3.11 -10.03 34.78
N VAL A 504 2.86 -9.78 36.08
CA VAL A 504 3.87 -10.07 37.11
C VAL A 504 4.10 -11.57 37.27
N ALA A 505 3.03 -12.38 37.26
CA ALA A 505 3.14 -13.84 37.29
C ALA A 505 3.87 -14.36 36.03
N THR A 506 3.55 -13.81 34.86
CA THR A 506 4.23 -14.14 33.60
C THR A 506 5.69 -13.74 33.63
N TYR A 507 6.04 -12.55 34.16
CA TYR A 507 7.43 -12.15 34.34
C TYR A 507 8.21 -13.17 35.17
N GLN A 508 7.65 -13.69 36.25
CA GLN A 508 8.37 -14.64 37.09
C GLN A 508 8.49 -16.03 36.48
N ARG A 509 7.43 -16.52 35.84
CA ARG A 509 7.47 -17.79 35.13
C ARG A 509 8.44 -17.75 33.95
N GLU A 510 8.41 -16.66 33.18
CA GLU A 510 9.12 -16.56 31.91
C GLU A 510 10.51 -15.95 32.02
N ILE A 511 10.79 -15.08 33.00
CA ILE A 511 12.07 -14.39 33.16
C ILE A 511 12.68 -14.72 34.51
N GLY A 512 11.99 -14.44 35.60
CA GLY A 512 12.48 -14.68 36.96
C GLY A 512 13.56 -13.70 37.42
N TRP A 513 14.26 -14.06 38.49
CA TRP A 513 15.26 -13.25 39.16
C TRP A 513 16.44 -14.12 39.63
N ILE A 514 17.52 -13.46 40.02
CA ILE A 514 18.72 -13.99 40.66
C ILE A 514 18.92 -13.22 41.97
N GLY A 515 19.39 -13.89 43.01
CA GLY A 515 19.65 -13.29 44.31
C GLY A 515 18.41 -13.09 45.16
N GLU A 516 18.49 -12.17 46.11
CA GLU A 516 17.43 -11.91 47.09
C GLU A 516 16.07 -11.65 46.43
N LYS A 517 16.06 -11.04 45.23
CA LYS A 517 14.84 -10.72 44.48
C LYS A 517 14.06 -11.98 44.08
N ALA A 518 14.71 -13.12 43.92
CA ALA A 518 14.06 -14.40 43.64
C ALA A 518 13.19 -14.88 44.81
N ALA A 519 13.58 -14.56 46.05
CA ALA A 519 12.86 -14.94 47.26
C ALA A 519 11.76 -13.95 47.68
N ARG A 520 11.69 -12.75 47.08
CA ARG A 520 10.75 -11.67 47.47
C ARG A 520 9.30 -11.89 47.00
N PHE A 521 8.96 -13.08 46.54
CA PHE A 521 7.65 -13.37 45.98
C PHE A 521 6.87 -14.43 46.76
N GLN A 522 5.57 -14.18 46.94
CA GLN A 522 4.63 -15.16 47.48
C GLN A 522 3.81 -15.77 46.32
N PRO A 523 3.62 -17.10 46.28
CA PRO A 523 2.92 -17.78 45.18
C PRO A 523 1.48 -17.30 44.97
N ASP A 524 0.81 -16.81 46.03
CA ASP A 524 -0.58 -16.36 45.99
C ASP A 524 -0.68 -14.84 45.80
N LEU A 525 -0.54 -14.37 44.56
CA LEU A 525 -0.83 -12.98 44.25
C LEU A 525 -2.32 -12.68 44.28
N ALA A 526 -2.71 -11.64 45.01
CA ALA A 526 -4.02 -11.04 44.86
C ALA A 526 -4.29 -10.70 43.38
N VAL A 527 -5.39 -11.21 42.83
CA VAL A 527 -5.78 -10.97 41.44
C VAL A 527 -6.15 -9.50 41.29
N PHE A 528 -5.34 -8.76 40.53
CA PHE A 528 -5.56 -7.35 40.26
C PHE A 528 -5.35 -7.07 38.79
N ARG A 529 -6.39 -6.51 38.16
CA ARG A 529 -6.35 -6.03 36.78
C ARG A 529 -6.38 -4.50 36.77
N ARG A 530 -5.51 -3.91 35.95
CA ARG A 530 -5.53 -2.46 35.70
C ARG A 530 -6.36 -2.20 34.43
N ASN A 531 -6.95 -1.03 34.30
CA ASN A 531 -7.64 -0.66 33.05
C ASN A 531 -6.67 -0.29 31.91
N THR A 532 -5.37 -0.25 32.17
CA THR A 532 -4.35 0.12 31.18
C THR A 532 -3.82 -1.12 30.46
N GLY A 533 -3.98 -1.20 29.14
CA GLY A 533 -3.53 -2.33 28.33
C GLY A 533 -4.51 -3.52 28.25
N HIS A 534 -5.69 -3.39 28.85
CA HIS A 534 -6.79 -4.37 28.79
C HIS A 534 -7.96 -3.87 27.94
N LEU A 535 -8.97 -4.73 27.69
CA LEU A 535 -10.13 -4.34 26.89
C LEU A 535 -10.90 -3.20 27.58
N PRO A 536 -11.26 -2.12 26.84
CA PRO A 536 -12.08 -1.04 27.37
C PRO A 536 -13.42 -1.55 27.93
N VAL A 537 -13.97 -0.85 28.92
CA VAL A 537 -15.27 -1.19 29.54
C VAL A 537 -16.40 -1.30 28.51
N VAL A 538 -16.37 -0.47 27.46
CA VAL A 538 -17.37 -0.49 26.39
C VAL A 538 -17.44 -1.84 25.65
N VAL A 539 -16.32 -2.55 25.52
CA VAL A 539 -16.29 -3.88 24.88
C VAL A 539 -17.16 -4.88 25.64
N TRP A 540 -17.12 -4.84 26.98
CA TRP A 540 -17.94 -5.73 27.80
C TRP A 540 -19.44 -5.45 27.67
N LYS A 541 -19.82 -4.18 27.45
CA LYS A 541 -21.21 -3.82 27.15
C LYS A 541 -21.65 -4.38 25.79
N MET A 542 -20.79 -4.27 24.77
CA MET A 542 -21.07 -4.81 23.43
C MET A 542 -21.18 -6.34 23.44
N VAL A 543 -20.31 -7.03 24.17
CA VAL A 543 -20.40 -8.49 24.36
C VAL A 543 -21.70 -8.87 25.06
N GLY A 544 -22.10 -8.15 26.11
CA GLY A 544 -23.38 -8.37 26.79
C GLY A 544 -24.58 -8.17 25.87
N GLN A 545 -24.56 -7.15 25.02
CA GLN A 545 -25.61 -6.90 24.02
C GLN A 545 -25.66 -7.98 22.95
N ALA A 546 -24.51 -8.41 22.42
CA ALA A 546 -24.45 -9.48 21.42
C ALA A 546 -24.91 -10.83 22.00
N ALA A 547 -24.56 -11.13 23.25
CA ALA A 547 -25.01 -12.33 23.95
C ALA A 547 -26.53 -12.31 24.21
N ALA A 548 -27.12 -11.14 24.48
CA ALA A 548 -28.56 -10.98 24.66
C ALA A 548 -29.37 -11.12 23.35
N VAL A 549 -28.75 -10.95 22.18
CA VAL A 549 -29.37 -11.11 20.86
C VAL A 549 -29.33 -12.56 20.37
N GLN A 550 -28.47 -13.40 20.95
CA GLN A 550 -28.36 -14.83 20.66
C GLN A 550 -29.09 -15.74 21.67
N GLY A 551 -29.80 -15.14 22.64
CA GLY A 551 -30.56 -15.83 23.68
C GLY A 551 -32.04 -15.99 23.35
#